data_AF-A0A6J7NRB5-F1
#
_entry.id   AF-A0A6J7NRB5-F1
#
_cell.length_a   1.000
_cell.length_b   1.000
_cell.length_c   1.000
_cell.angle_alpha   90.00
_cell.angle_beta   90.00
_cell.angle_gamma   90.00
#
_symmetry.space_group_name_H-M   'P 1'
#
loop_
_entity.id
_entity.type
_entity.pdbx_description
1 polymer ?
#
loop_
_entity_poly.entity_id
_entity_poly.type
_entity_poly.pdbx_seq_one_letter_code
_entity_poly.pdbx_strand_id
1 'polypeptide(L)' 'MKLGGINLSVTRAAWTRFDMGQRGLAAAVRASPHVYNTEAEIDYLVNRIAAS' A
#
# COMPACT_ATOMS: atom_id res chain seq x y z
N MET A 1 9.44 -0.33 1.46
CA MET A 1 9.68 -1.77 1.22
C MET A 1 9.17 -2.13 -0.17
N LYS A 2 9.46 -3.33 -0.69
CA LYS A 2 8.92 -3.81 -1.97
C LYS A 2 8.25 -5.16 -1.81
N LEU A 3 7.22 -5.44 -2.61
CA LEU A 3 6.60 -6.76 -2.74
C LEU A 3 6.26 -6.97 -4.22
N GLY A 4 6.71 -8.10 -4.81
CA GLY A 4 6.50 -8.36 -6.24
C GLY A 4 7.00 -7.22 -7.13
N GLY A 5 8.17 -6.65 -6.84
CA GLY A 5 8.71 -5.50 -7.59
C GLY A 5 8.05 -4.14 -7.32
N ILE A 6 6.86 -4.10 -6.71
CA ILE A 6 6.10 -2.86 -6.44
C ILE A 6 6.56 -2.19 -5.14
N ASN A 7 6.75 -0.86 -5.19
CA ASN A 7 7.10 -0.06 -4.02
C ASN A 7 5.91 0.08 -3.07
N LEU A 8 6.16 -0.16 -1.78
CA LEU A 8 5.21 0.03 -0.70
C LEU A 8 5.73 1.06 0.30
N SER A 9 4.84 1.97 0.69
CA SER A 9 5.06 2.95 1.75
C SER A 9 4.01 2.81 2.84
N VAL A 10 4.43 2.94 4.11
CA VAL A 10 3.52 2.94 5.27
C VAL A 10 3.38 4.37 5.77
N THR A 11 2.13 4.83 5.89
CA THR A 11 1.79 6.11 6.52
C THR A 11 1.09 5.82 7.84
N ARG A 12 1.55 6.45 8.91
CA ARG A 12 0.94 6.36 10.25
C ARG A 12 0.07 7.57 10.51
N ALA A 13 -1.03 7.38 11.26
CA ALA A 13 -1.96 8.46 11.60
C ALA A 13 -1.28 9.68 12.26
N ALA A 14 -0.19 9.47 13.00
CA ALA A 14 0.60 10.54 13.62
C ALA A 14 1.06 11.61 12.62
N TRP A 15 1.28 11.24 11.35
CA TRP A 15 1.75 12.11 10.27
C TRP A 15 0.61 12.75 9.46
N THR A 16 -0.61 12.25 9.58
CA THR A 16 -1.78 12.61 8.76
C THR A 16 -3.03 12.78 9.63
N ARG A 17 -2.85 13.34 10.82
CA ARG A 17 -3.86 13.41 11.90
C ARG A 17 -5.20 13.98 11.46
N PHE A 18 -5.20 15.00 10.60
CA PHE A 18 -6.44 15.64 10.14
C PHE A 18 -7.29 14.74 9.23
N ASP A 19 -6.67 13.95 8.34
CA ASP A 19 -7.39 13.02 7.47
C ASP A 19 -7.61 11.68 8.16
N MET A 20 -6.52 10.98 8.49
CA MET A 20 -6.60 9.63 9.04
C MET A 20 -7.19 9.58 10.45
N GLY A 21 -6.98 10.62 11.26
CA GLY A 21 -7.58 10.70 12.59
C GLY A 21 -9.09 10.86 12.53
N GLN A 22 -9.61 11.72 11.64
CA GLN A 22 -11.06 11.86 11.44
C GLN A 22 -11.69 10.57 10.89
N ARG A 23 -10.93 9.79 10.12
CA ARG A 23 -11.37 8.51 9.54
C ARG A 23 -11.16 7.29 10.46
N GLY A 24 -10.63 7.48 11.66
CA GLY A 24 -10.34 6.40 12.61
C GLY A 24 -9.27 5.41 12.13
N LEU A 25 -8.40 5.80 11.19
CA LEU A 25 -7.37 4.94 10.62
C LEU A 25 -6.08 5.05 11.43
N ALA A 26 -5.54 3.91 11.89
CA ALA A 26 -4.27 3.88 12.63
C ALA A 26 -3.04 3.98 11.70
N ALA A 27 -3.11 3.32 10.56
CA ALA A 27 -2.08 3.31 9.53
C ALA A 27 -2.70 3.01 8.15
N ALA A 28 -1.97 3.34 7.09
CA ALA A 28 -2.31 2.99 5.72
C ALA A 28 -1.06 2.48 5.01
N VAL A 29 -1.23 1.44 4.20
CA VAL A 29 -0.19 0.98 3.27
C VAL A 29 -0.60 1.41 1.88
N ARG A 30 0.30 2.09 1.17
CA ARG A 30 0.09 2.47 -0.23
C ARG A 30 1.04 1.67 -1.12
N ALA A 31 0.46 0.97 -2.09
CA ALA A 31 1.20 0.42 -3.21
C ALA A 31 1.36 1.48 -4.32
N SER A 32 2.54 1.56 -4.91
CA SER A 32 2.87 2.51 -5.98
C SER A 32 3.43 1.76 -7.19
N PRO A 33 2.58 1.10 -8.00
CA PRO A 33 3.00 0.55 -9.28
C PRO A 33 3.39 1.70 -10.23
N HIS A 34 4.34 1.42 -11.13
CA HIS A 34 4.84 2.35 -12.14
C HIS A 34 4.87 1.68 -13.51
N VAL A 35 5.18 2.45 -14.57
CA VAL A 35 5.18 1.98 -15.97
C VAL A 35 6.10 0.78 -16.25
N TYR A 36 7.09 0.53 -15.38
CA TYR A 36 7.97 -0.63 -15.50
C TYR A 36 7.44 -1.88 -14.79
N ASN A 37 6.33 -1.80 -14.06
CA ASN A 37 5.71 -2.95 -13.42
C ASN A 37 4.85 -3.71 -14.41
N THR A 38 4.77 -5.03 -14.22
CA THR A 38 3.98 -5.92 -15.07
C THR A 38 2.64 -6.26 -14.43
N GLU A 39 1.65 -6.65 -15.22
CA GLU A 39 0.36 -7.14 -14.72
C GLU A 39 0.54 -8.34 -13.76
N ALA A 40 1.48 -9.24 -14.04
CA ALA A 40 1.78 -10.38 -13.16
C ALA A 40 2.29 -9.95 -11.76
N GLU A 41 3.04 -8.85 -11.68
CA GLU A 41 3.47 -8.27 -10.40
C GLU A 41 2.30 -7.67 -9.62
N ILE A 42 1.36 -7.02 -10.33
CA ILE A 42 0.14 -6.46 -9.75
C ILE A 42 -0.76 -7.60 -9.23
N ASP A 43 -1.02 -8.61 -10.06
CA ASP A 43 -1.81 -9.79 -9.69
C ASP A 43 -1.22 -10.49 -8.47
N TYR A 44 0.10 -10.64 -8.42
CA TYR A 44 0.78 -11.21 -7.25
C TYR A 44 0.51 -10.39 -5.99
N LEU A 45 0.63 -9.06 -6.05
CA LEU A 45 0.36 -8.19 -4.91
C LEU A 45 -1.10 -8.29 -4.45
N VAL A 46 -2.06 -8.22 -5.38
CA VAL A 46 -3.50 -8.32 -5.08
C VAL A 46 -3.83 -9.64 -4.42
N ASN A 47 -3.34 -10.76 -4.96
CA ASN A 47 -3.57 -12.09 -4.40
C ASN A 47 -2.98 -12.22 -2.99
N ARG A 48 -1.80 -11.64 -2.74
CA ARG A 48 -1.20 -11.65 -1.40
C ARG A 48 -1.99 -10.83 -0.38
N ILE A 49 -2.62 -9.73 -0.78
CA ILE A 49 -3.50 -8.92 0.07
C ILE A 49 -4.83 -9.65 0.32
N ALA A 50 -5.41 -10.27 -0.70
CA ALA A 50 -6.67 -11.01 -0.54
C ALA A 50 -6.55 -12.21 0.42
N ALA A 51 -5.35 -12.77 0.56
CA ALA A 51 -5.06 -13.89 1.44
C ALA A 51 -4.69 -13.50 2.89
N SER A 52 -4.67 -12.20 3.23
CA SER A 52 -4.28 -11.72 4.57
C SER A 52 -5.44 -11.51 5.52
#